data_AF-A0A9Q3MA11-F1
#
_entry.id   AF-A0A9Q3MA11-F1
#
_cell.length_a   1.000
_cell.length_b   1.000
_cell.length_c   1.000
_cell.angle_alpha   90.00
_cell.angle_beta   90.00
_cell.angle_gamma   90.00
#
_symmetry.space_group_name_H-M   'P 1'
#
loop_
_entity.id
_entity.type
_entity.pdbx_description
1 polymer ?
#
loop_
_entity_poly.entity_id
_entity_poly.type
_entity_poly.pdbx_seq_one_letter_code
_entity_poly.pdbx_strand_id
1 'polypeptide(L)' 'MIILTAAALGISAGLMRSAGVIALVAALIGITFAVAAITSPGPVSLLALVYAVLGYNGGLILFVLGLFASARLRAVRTSH' A
#
# COMPACT_ATOMS: atom_id res chain seq x y z
N MET A 1 0.94 8.33 11.50
CA MET A 1 2.05 7.67 10.78
C MET A 1 1.61 6.42 10.02
N ILE A 2 0.79 5.52 10.59
CA ILE A 2 0.45 4.21 10.02
C ILE A 2 -0.08 4.24 8.57
N ILE A 3 -0.95 5.20 8.26
CA ILE A 3 -1.57 5.31 6.94
C ILE A 3 -0.54 5.64 5.85
N LEU A 4 0.39 6.55 6.14
CA LEU A 4 1.43 6.97 5.20
C LEU A 4 2.46 5.85 4.98
N THR A 5 2.84 5.15 6.05
CA THR A 5 3.74 3.98 5.95
C THR A 5 3.11 2.88 5.10
N ALA A 6 1.84 2.55 5.34
CA ALA A 6 1.14 1.55 4.54
C ALA A 6 1.01 1.97 3.06
N ALA A 7 0.74 3.25 2.80
CA ALA A 7 0.74 3.78 1.43
C ALA A 7 2.11 3.66 0.74
N ALA A 8 3.19 3.95 1.45
CA ALA A 8 4.55 3.76 0.92
C ALA A 8 4.84 2.28 0.60
N LEU A 9 4.37 1.35 1.43
CA LEU A 9 4.45 -0.10 1.14
C LEU A 9 3.65 -0.48 -0.09
N GLY A 10 2.44 0.08 -0.27
CA GLY A 10 1.62 -0.13 -1.46
C GLY A 10 2.32 0.33 -2.74
N ILE A 11 2.88 1.54 -2.74
CA ILE A 11 3.66 2.06 -3.87
C ILE A 11 4.87 1.17 -4.14
N SER A 12 5.63 0.81 -3.11
CA SER A 12 6.82 -0.04 -3.22
C SER A 12 6.51 -1.43 -3.79
N ALA A 13 5.42 -2.05 -3.33
CA ALA A 13 4.96 -3.33 -3.86
C ALA A 13 4.50 -3.20 -5.33
N GLY A 14 3.82 -2.11 -5.68
CA GLY A 14 3.43 -1.79 -7.05
C GLY A 14 4.63 -1.67 -8.00
N LEU A 15 5.72 -1.04 -7.54
CA LEU A 15 6.96 -0.91 -8.31
C LEU A 15 7.59 -2.27 -8.66
N MET A 16 7.38 -3.29 -7.84
CA MET A 16 7.87 -4.65 -8.09
C MET A 16 7.06 -5.39 -9.17
N ARG A 17 5.93 -4.82 -9.64
CA ARG A 17 5.09 -5.32 -10.74
C ARG A 17 4.67 -6.80 -10.60
N SER A 18 4.56 -7.29 -9.38
CA SER A 18 4.23 -8.69 -9.08
C SER A 18 3.00 -8.77 -8.18
N ALA A 19 1.95 -9.42 -8.66
CA ALA A 19 0.74 -9.68 -7.87
C ALA A 19 1.05 -10.52 -6.62
N GLY A 20 2.02 -11.42 -6.70
CA GLY A 20 2.47 -12.23 -5.55
C GLY A 20 3.10 -11.38 -4.45
N VAL A 21 3.95 -10.40 -4.81
CA VAL A 21 4.53 -9.46 -3.84
C VAL A 21 3.43 -8.59 -3.21
N ILE A 22 2.48 -8.12 -4.01
CA ILE A 22 1.36 -7.33 -3.52
C ILE A 22 0.56 -8.13 -2.47
N ALA A 23 0.16 -9.37 -2.81
CA ALA A 23 -0.55 -10.24 -1.89
C ALA A 23 0.27 -10.58 -0.64
N LEU A 24 1.56 -10.85 -0.79
CA LEU A 24 2.46 -11.14 0.33
C LEU A 24 2.55 -9.96 1.31
N VAL A 25 2.73 -8.73 0.81
CA VAL A 25 2.81 -7.55 1.68
C VAL A 25 1.48 -7.32 2.41
N ALA A 26 0.34 -7.48 1.72
CA ALA A 26 -0.97 -7.39 2.36
C ALA A 26 -1.13 -8.45 3.48
N ALA A 27 -0.69 -9.69 3.25
CA ALA A 27 -0.70 -10.74 4.26
C ALA A 27 0.22 -10.40 5.45
N LEU A 28 1.42 -9.89 5.19
CA LEU A 28 2.37 -9.48 6.23
C LEU A 28 1.85 -8.34 7.10
N ILE A 29 1.05 -7.41 6.55
CA ILE A 29 0.35 -6.40 7.35
C ILE A 29 -0.59 -7.08 8.35
N GLY A 30 -1.45 -7.99 7.88
CA GLY A 30 -2.37 -8.73 8.76
C GLY A 30 -1.65 -9.55 9.82
N ILE A 31 -0.61 -10.29 9.41
CA ILE A 31 0.22 -11.11 10.31
C ILE A 31 0.88 -10.23 11.38
N THR A 32 1.37 -9.04 11.04
CA THR A 32 1.99 -8.13 12.01
C THR A 32 1.01 -7.73 13.12
N PHE A 33 -0.24 -7.44 12.78
CA PHE A 33 -1.28 -7.14 13.76
C PHE A 33 -1.70 -8.37 14.57
N ALA A 34 -1.76 -9.55 13.94
CA ALA A 34 -2.03 -10.80 14.65
C ALA A 34 -0.92 -11.14 15.67
N VAL A 35 0.34 -11.00 15.27
CA VAL A 35 1.50 -11.18 16.15
C VAL A 35 1.46 -10.18 17.29
N ALA A 36 1.17 -8.90 17.00
CA ALA A 36 1.01 -7.88 18.04
C ALA A 36 -0.11 -8.24 19.02
N ALA A 37 -1.21 -8.85 18.58
CA ALA A 37 -2.30 -9.27 19.47
C ALA A 37 -1.91 -10.40 20.41
N ILE A 38 -0.92 -11.22 20.03
CA ILE A 38 -0.43 -12.34 20.85
C ILE A 38 0.67 -11.85 21.81
N THR A 39 1.53 -10.93 21.37
CA THR A 39 2.75 -10.55 22.10
C THR A 39 2.64 -9.26 22.90
N SER A 40 1.66 -8.38 22.60
CA SER A 40 1.48 -7.11 23.29
C SER A 40 0.66 -7.29 24.58
N PRO A 41 1.13 -6.73 25.72
CA PRO A 41 0.33 -6.67 26.94
C PRO A 41 -0.85 -5.67 26.87
N GLY A 42 -0.84 -4.76 25.89
CA GLY A 42 -1.89 -3.76 25.67
C GLY A 42 -2.82 -4.10 24.50
N PRO A 43 -4.02 -3.46 24.43
CA PRO A 43 -5.01 -3.73 23.39
C PRO A 43 -4.48 -3.33 22.00
N VAL A 44 -4.71 -4.20 21.02
CA VAL A 44 -4.38 -3.91 19.61
C VAL A 44 -5.46 -3.04 18.98
N SER A 45 -5.04 -1.93 18.36
CA SER A 45 -5.96 -1.00 17.72
C SER A 45 -6.47 -1.54 16.38
N LEU A 46 -7.74 -1.94 16.36
CA LEU A 46 -8.43 -2.37 15.15
C LEU A 46 -8.58 -1.24 14.11
N LEU A 47 -8.70 0.00 14.61
CA LEU A 47 -8.75 1.21 13.79
C LEU A 47 -7.42 1.43 13.04
N ALA A 48 -6.29 1.12 13.70
CA ALA A 48 -4.99 1.19 13.07
C ALA A 48 -4.81 0.12 11.96
N LEU A 49 -5.41 -1.06 12.12
CA LEU A 49 -5.45 -2.08 11.06
C LEU A 49 -6.26 -1.59 9.85
N VAL A 50 -7.43 -0.99 10.08
CA VAL A 50 -8.24 -0.40 9.00
C VAL A 50 -7.46 0.68 8.24
N TYR A 51 -6.77 1.58 8.96
CA TYR A 51 -5.91 2.58 8.31
C TYR A 51 -4.73 1.99 7.56
N ALA A 52 -4.16 0.88 8.03
CA ALA A 52 -3.10 0.19 7.31
C ALA A 52 -3.63 -0.44 6.00
N VAL A 53 -4.80 -1.07 6.03
CA VAL A 53 -5.43 -1.64 4.82
C VAL A 53 -5.79 -0.54 3.82
N LEU A 54 -6.43 0.53 4.28
CA LEU A 54 -6.78 1.67 3.42
C LEU A 54 -5.54 2.36 2.86
N GLY A 55 -4.51 2.57 3.69
CA GLY A 55 -3.25 3.16 3.27
C GLY A 55 -2.57 2.31 2.20
N TYR A 56 -2.44 1.00 2.43
CA TYR A 56 -1.81 0.08 1.47
C TYR A 56 -2.50 0.06 0.11
N ASN A 57 -3.83 -0.10 0.09
CA ASN A 57 -4.62 -0.06 -1.14
C ASN A 57 -4.59 1.33 -1.80
N GLY A 58 -4.69 2.39 -0.99
CA GLY A 58 -4.55 3.77 -1.46
C GLY A 58 -3.19 4.01 -2.13
N GLY A 59 -2.11 3.47 -1.58
CA GLY A 59 -0.77 3.51 -2.18
C GLY A 59 -0.70 2.82 -3.54
N LEU A 60 -1.30 1.63 -3.68
CA LEU A 60 -1.41 0.94 -4.97
C LEU A 60 -2.21 1.74 -6.00
N ILE A 61 -3.34 2.31 -5.59
CA ILE A 61 -4.17 3.16 -6.45
C ILE A 61 -3.39 4.39 -6.89
N LEU A 62 -2.71 5.08 -5.96
CA LEU A 62 -1.87 6.23 -6.26
C LEU A 62 -0.74 5.87 -7.23
N PHE A 63 -0.13 4.70 -7.07
CA PHE A 63 0.88 4.21 -8.00
C PHE A 63 0.31 4.04 -9.42
N VAL A 64 -0.84 3.38 -9.56
CA VAL A 64 -1.51 3.20 -10.86
C VAL A 64 -1.93 4.54 -11.47
N LEU A 65 -2.49 5.45 -10.67
CA LEU A 65 -2.83 6.81 -11.11
C LEU A 65 -1.59 7.58 -11.57
N GLY A 66 -0.48 7.44 -10.88
CA GLY A 66 0.80 8.04 -11.27
C GLY A 66 1.30 7.50 -12.61
N LEU A 67 1.19 6.19 -12.86
CA LEU A 67 1.52 5.59 -14.16
C LEU A 67 0.59 6.10 -15.27
N PHE A 68 -0.72 6.17 -15.00
CA PHE A 68 -1.71 6.69 -15.94
C PHE A 68 -1.45 8.15 -16.29
N ALA A 69 -1.25 9.01 -15.29
CA ALA A 69 -0.94 10.42 -15.48
C ALA A 69 0.36 10.60 -16.28
N SER A 70 1.39 9.82 -15.98
CA SER A 70 2.68 9.84 -16.70
C SER A 70 2.53 9.46 -18.17
N ALA A 71 1.74 8.42 -18.45
CA ALA A 71 1.43 8.00 -19.82
C ALA A 71 0.65 9.08 -20.59
N ARG A 72 -0.35 9.69 -19.93
CA ARG A 72 -1.15 10.78 -20.52
C ARG A 72 -0.31 12.00 -20.86
N LEU A 73 0.56 12.44 -19.94
CA LEU A 73 1.45 13.58 -20.15
C LEU A 73 2.45 13.32 -21.29
N ARG A 74 2.96 12.09 -21.40
CA ARG A 74 3.85 11.70 -22.51
C ARG A 74 3.14 11.79 -23.86
N ALA A 75 1.90 11.31 -23.96
CA ALA A 75 1.12 11.35 -25.20
C ALA A 75 0.86 12.78 -25.69
N VAL A 76 0.54 13.70 -24.76
CA VAL A 76 0.36 15.14 -25.07
C VAL A 76 1.65 15.77 -25.59
N ARG A 77 2.81 15.39 -25.02
CA ARG A 77 4.11 15.95 -25.42
C ARG A 77 4.53 15.51 -26.83
N THR A 78 4.16 14.31 -27.27
CA THR A 78 4.50 13.78 -28.61
C THR A 78 3.60 14.30 -29.73
N SER A 79 2.46 14.92 -29.41
CA SER A 79 1.53 15.50 -30.39
C SER A 79 1.78 16.97 -30.74
N HIS A 80 2.82 17.58 -30.14
CA HIS A 80 3.32 18.92 -30.44
C HIS A 80 4.66 18.83 -31.14
#